data_AF-A0A183VCU8-F1
#
_entry.id   AF-A0A183VCU8-F1
#
_cell.length_a   1.000
_cell.length_b   1.000
_cell.length_c   1.000
_cell.angle_alpha   90.00
_cell.angle_beta   90.00
_cell.angle_gamma   90.00
#
_symmetry.space_group_name_H-M   'P 1'
#
loop_
_entity.id
_entity.type
_entity.pdbx_description
1 polymer ?
#
loop_
_entity_poly.entity_id
_entity_poly.type
_entity_poly.pdbx_seq_one_letter_code
_entity_poly.pdbx_strand_id
1 'polypeptide(L)'
;GNLCFEHVSCAQWQFKCDDGQQCIHHSSKCDGHQDCADGSDESQRWCRNVAIESWPCDDGKASVGRHLLCNGVTECGDGSDEAHCRCTHTAEQFDCSGDPVFGESECVARELLCDGINNCYNGRDEDKKVSCSLL
;
A
#
# COMPACT_ATOMS: atom_id res chain seq x y z
N GLY A 1 8.65 13.04 -41.76
CA GLY A 1 8.12 11.71 -41.47
C GLY A 1 7.43 11.79 -40.13
N ASN A 2 6.11 11.60 -40.10
CA ASN A 2 5.36 11.58 -38.86
C ASN A 2 5.28 10.13 -38.38
N LEU A 3 6.01 9.83 -37.31
CA LEU A 3 5.78 8.63 -36.52
C LEU A 3 4.54 8.90 -35.67
N CYS A 4 3.37 8.44 -36.10
CA CYS A 4 2.22 8.34 -35.23
C CYS A 4 2.52 7.20 -34.26
N PHE A 5 2.73 7.50 -32.97
CA PHE A 5 2.75 6.47 -31.94
C PHE A 5 1.37 5.82 -31.91
N GLU A 6 1.30 4.57 -32.36
CA GLU A 6 0.09 3.76 -32.43
C GLU A 6 -0.34 3.40 -31.00
N HIS A 7 -1.02 4.31 -30.31
CA HIS A 7 -1.58 4.04 -28.99
C HIS A 7 -2.72 3.04 -29.11
N VAL A 8 -2.58 1.92 -28.41
CA VAL A 8 -3.65 0.92 -28.37
C VAL A 8 -4.88 1.48 -27.62
N SER A 9 -6.06 1.20 -28.17
CA SER A 9 -7.34 1.47 -27.51
C SER A 9 -7.84 0.20 -26.85
N CYS A 10 -7.98 0.21 -25.53
CA CYS A 10 -8.40 -0.96 -24.75
C CYS A 10 -9.92 -0.95 -24.52
N ALA A 11 -10.53 -2.14 -24.41
CA ALA A 11 -11.90 -2.29 -23.94
C ALA A 11 -12.00 -1.90 -22.45
N GLN A 12 -13.21 -1.58 -21.99
CA GLN A 12 -13.43 -1.16 -20.59
C GLN A 12 -13.06 -2.22 -19.53
N TRP A 13 -12.93 -3.49 -19.92
CA TRP A 13 -12.54 -4.62 -19.06
C TRP A 13 -11.04 -4.94 -19.11
N GLN A 14 -10.28 -4.16 -19.87
CA GLN A 14 -8.87 -4.37 -20.09
C GLN A 14 -8.07 -3.27 -19.39
N PHE A 15 -6.92 -3.64 -18.87
CA PHE A 15 -5.94 -2.71 -18.33
C PHE A 15 -4.95 -2.35 -19.45
N LYS A 16 -4.65 -1.06 -19.58
CA LYS A 16 -3.68 -0.55 -20.55
C LYS A 16 -2.33 -0.39 -19.85
N CYS A 17 -1.30 -1.02 -20.40
CA CYS A 17 0.08 -0.88 -19.92
C CYS A 17 0.56 0.59 -20.04
N ASP A 18 1.54 0.99 -19.23
CA ASP A 18 2.00 2.39 -19.16
C ASP A 18 2.67 2.86 -20.45
N ASP A 19 3.36 1.97 -21.17
CA ASP A 19 3.91 2.22 -22.51
C ASP A 19 2.82 2.48 -23.57
N GLY A 20 1.57 2.15 -23.24
CA GLY A 20 0.40 2.32 -24.07
C GLY A 20 0.38 1.48 -25.35
N GLN A 21 1.19 0.43 -25.43
CA GLN A 21 1.31 -0.47 -26.60
C GLN A 21 0.48 -1.75 -26.43
N GLN A 22 0.18 -2.14 -25.20
CA GLN A 22 -0.52 -3.39 -24.89
C GLN A 22 -1.73 -3.18 -23.97
N CYS A 23 -2.76 -4.02 -24.18
CA CYS A 23 -3.88 -4.20 -23.27
C CYS A 23 -3.83 -5.62 -22.71
N ILE A 24 -3.94 -5.75 -21.40
CA ILE A 24 -4.06 -7.05 -20.72
C ILE A 24 -5.44 -7.17 -20.06
N HIS A 25 -5.78 -8.36 -19.58
CA HIS A 25 -7.03 -8.53 -18.83
C HIS A 25 -6.93 -7.79 -17.49
N HIS A 26 -8.02 -7.21 -16.99
CA HIS A 26 -7.96 -6.49 -15.71
C HIS A 26 -7.60 -7.40 -14.51
N SER A 27 -7.74 -8.72 -14.64
CA SER A 27 -7.29 -9.68 -13.63
C SER A 27 -5.79 -9.98 -13.67
N SER A 28 -5.12 -9.65 -14.77
CA SER A 28 -3.66 -9.76 -14.95
C SER A 28 -2.91 -8.59 -14.35
N LYS A 29 -3.63 -7.68 -13.69
CA LYS A 29 -3.01 -6.56 -12.99
C LYS A 29 -2.65 -7.05 -11.60
N CYS A 30 -1.36 -7.06 -11.26
CA CYS A 30 -0.85 -7.36 -9.93
C CYS A 30 -1.09 -8.81 -9.50
N ASP A 31 -0.94 -9.73 -10.44
CA ASP A 31 -1.15 -11.16 -10.23
C ASP A 31 0.17 -11.94 -10.00
N GLY A 32 1.30 -11.22 -9.97
CA GLY A 32 2.64 -11.79 -9.81
C GLY A 32 3.26 -12.27 -11.12
N HIS A 33 2.63 -12.01 -12.26
CA HIS A 33 3.16 -12.31 -13.59
C HIS A 33 3.33 -11.04 -14.41
N GLN A 34 4.47 -10.94 -15.10
CA GLN A 34 4.68 -9.86 -16.04
C GLN A 34 3.91 -10.14 -17.34
N ASP A 35 2.69 -9.62 -17.42
CA ASP A 35 1.83 -9.69 -18.60
C ASP A 35 1.98 -8.45 -19.49
N CYS A 36 2.32 -7.28 -18.93
CA CYS A 36 2.75 -6.13 -19.74
C CYS A 36 4.22 -6.26 -20.18
N ALA A 37 4.50 -5.94 -21.45
CA ALA A 37 5.86 -5.92 -21.98
C ALA A 37 6.80 -4.95 -21.22
N ASP A 38 6.25 -3.86 -20.67
CA ASP A 38 6.94 -2.89 -19.83
C ASP A 38 6.92 -3.22 -18.33
N GLY A 39 6.23 -4.29 -17.92
CA GLY A 39 6.06 -4.71 -16.52
C GLY A 39 5.24 -3.75 -15.66
N SER A 40 4.49 -2.84 -16.29
CA SER A 40 3.69 -1.84 -15.57
C SER A 40 2.55 -2.47 -14.79
N ASP A 41 1.95 -3.55 -15.28
CA ASP A 41 0.93 -4.33 -14.59
C ASP A 41 1.34 -4.80 -13.19
N GLU A 42 2.61 -5.10 -12.98
CA GLU A 42 3.19 -5.50 -11.69
C GLU A 42 3.89 -4.34 -10.95
N SER A 43 3.84 -3.13 -11.52
CA SER A 43 4.49 -1.98 -10.91
C SER A 43 3.75 -1.51 -9.65
N GLN A 44 4.53 -0.95 -8.72
CA GLN A 44 4.03 -0.38 -7.47
C GLN A 44 2.93 0.68 -7.66
N ARG A 45 2.96 1.41 -8.80
CA ARG A 45 1.92 2.37 -9.20
C ARG A 45 0.54 1.72 -9.29
N TRP A 46 0.50 0.50 -9.81
CA TRP A 46 -0.72 -0.21 -10.17
C TRP A 46 -1.13 -1.23 -9.11
N CYS A 47 -0.16 -1.81 -8.38
CA CYS A 47 -0.33 -2.86 -7.36
C CYS A 47 -0.45 -2.38 -5.93
N ARG A 48 -0.60 -1.07 -5.77
CA ARG A 48 -0.77 -0.36 -4.50
C ARG A 48 -1.95 -0.84 -3.63
N ASN A 49 -2.88 -1.65 -4.16
CA ASN A 49 -4.07 -2.13 -3.44
C ASN A 49 -4.25 -3.67 -3.51
N VAL A 50 -3.28 -4.41 -4.02
CA VAL A 50 -3.28 -5.87 -3.80
C VAL A 50 -2.80 -6.09 -2.38
N ALA A 51 -3.43 -7.01 -1.64
CA ALA A 51 -2.99 -7.42 -0.32
C ALA A 51 -1.62 -8.11 -0.44
N ILE A 52 -0.56 -7.32 -0.63
CA ILE A 52 0.79 -7.82 -0.60
C ILE A 52 1.07 -8.07 0.86
N GLU A 53 1.08 -9.35 1.27
CA GLU A 53 1.46 -9.71 2.64
C GLU A 53 2.87 -9.20 2.98
N SER A 54 3.69 -8.96 1.94
CA SER A 54 5.09 -8.58 2.00
C SER A 54 5.38 -7.32 1.17
N TRP A 55 5.87 -6.27 1.80
CA TRP A 55 6.23 -5.00 1.22
C TRP A 55 7.74 -4.92 0.93
N PRO A 56 8.16 -4.59 -0.31
CA PRO A 56 9.58 -4.49 -0.63
C PRO A 56 10.20 -3.27 0.05
N CYS A 57 11.42 -3.43 0.56
CA CYS A 57 12.25 -2.29 0.96
C CYS A 57 12.68 -1.49 -0.29
N ASP A 58 12.91 -0.19 -0.14
CA ASP A 58 13.26 0.68 -1.28
C ASP A 58 14.61 0.31 -1.91
N ASP A 59 15.54 -0.19 -1.11
CA ASP A 59 16.83 -0.72 -1.59
C ASP A 59 16.71 -2.04 -2.37
N GLY A 60 15.52 -2.64 -2.39
CA GLY A 60 15.19 -3.87 -3.11
C GLY A 60 15.85 -5.14 -2.55
N LYS A 61 16.50 -5.10 -1.38
CA LYS A 61 17.24 -6.25 -0.83
C LYS A 61 16.39 -7.16 0.05
N ALA A 62 15.28 -6.66 0.57
CA ALA A 62 14.40 -7.38 1.48
C ALA A 62 12.94 -7.01 1.25
N SER A 63 12.05 -7.72 1.92
CA SER A 63 10.65 -7.39 2.00
C SER A 63 10.11 -7.74 3.38
N VAL A 64 9.21 -6.90 3.90
CA VAL A 64 8.70 -6.96 5.27
C VAL A 64 7.20 -7.17 5.30
N GLY A 65 6.69 -7.86 6.30
CA GLY A 65 5.25 -8.09 6.41
C GLY A 65 4.46 -6.79 6.57
N ARG A 66 3.19 -6.75 6.18
CA ARG A 66 2.34 -5.55 6.37
C ARG A 66 2.26 -5.05 7.83
N HIS A 67 2.38 -5.96 8.79
CA HIS A 67 2.38 -5.65 10.23
C HIS A 67 3.74 -5.12 10.74
N LEU A 68 4.77 -5.16 9.89
CA LEU A 68 6.11 -4.65 10.11
C LEU A 68 6.30 -3.29 9.43
N LEU A 69 5.23 -2.67 8.97
CA LEU A 69 5.25 -1.33 8.41
C LEU A 69 4.76 -0.36 9.45
N CYS A 70 5.50 0.73 9.63
CA CYS A 70 5.12 1.80 10.53
C CYS A 70 4.80 1.29 11.95
N ASN A 71 5.59 0.32 12.41
CA ASN A 71 5.48 -0.29 13.73
C ASN A 71 6.46 0.35 14.74
N GLY A 72 7.30 1.31 14.29
CA GLY A 72 8.32 1.98 15.10
C GLY A 72 9.65 1.23 15.19
N VAL A 73 9.82 0.14 14.43
CA VAL A 73 11.01 -0.71 14.40
C VAL A 73 11.50 -0.79 12.96
N THR A 74 12.81 -0.67 12.77
CA THR A 74 13.41 -0.76 11.44
C THR A 74 13.76 -2.19 11.10
N GLU A 75 12.98 -2.78 10.21
CA GLU A 75 13.19 -4.07 9.58
C GLU A 75 13.94 -3.97 8.24
N CYS A 76 13.70 -2.92 7.45
CA CYS A 76 14.45 -2.70 6.22
C CYS A 76 15.85 -2.13 6.51
N GLY A 77 16.85 -2.59 5.75
CA GLY A 77 18.24 -2.12 5.94
C GLY A 77 18.44 -0.62 5.64
N ASP A 78 17.52 -0.02 4.89
CA ASP A 78 17.44 1.40 4.57
C ASP A 78 16.37 2.16 5.37
N GLY A 79 15.59 1.48 6.22
CA GLY A 79 14.51 2.07 7.02
C GLY A 79 13.26 2.46 6.24
N SER A 80 13.08 2.00 5.01
CA SER A 80 11.95 2.38 4.15
C SER A 80 10.58 1.93 4.70
N ASP A 81 10.58 0.92 5.56
CA ASP A 81 9.42 0.40 6.30
C ASP A 81 8.87 1.38 7.35
N GLU A 82 9.71 2.31 7.84
CA GLU A 82 9.32 3.38 8.77
C GLU A 82 9.34 4.78 8.11
N ALA A 83 9.89 4.92 6.91
CA ALA A 83 10.04 6.20 6.23
C ALA A 83 8.76 6.67 5.50
N HIS A 84 7.89 5.74 5.10
CA HIS A 84 6.70 6.04 4.28
C HIS A 84 5.40 6.14 5.07
N CYS A 85 5.52 6.33 6.38
CA CYS A 85 4.40 6.31 7.31
C CYS A 85 3.58 7.59 7.25
N ARG A 86 2.27 7.42 7.39
CA ARG A 86 1.34 8.57 7.43
C ARG A 86 1.38 9.30 8.74
N CYS A 87 1.46 8.53 9.82
CA CYS A 87 1.66 9.04 11.16
C CYS A 87 3.16 9.25 11.35
N THR A 88 3.55 10.46 11.74
CA THR A 88 4.97 10.82 11.89
C THR A 88 5.58 10.23 13.15
N HIS A 89 4.76 9.75 14.09
CA HIS A 89 5.19 9.11 15.33
C HIS A 89 4.64 7.68 15.42
N THR A 90 5.16 6.76 14.59
CA THR A 90 4.67 5.37 14.48
C THR A 90 4.69 4.60 15.81
N ALA A 91 5.65 4.91 16.69
CA ALA A 91 5.75 4.32 18.01
C ALA A 91 4.68 4.82 19.01
N GLU A 92 4.10 6.01 18.79
CA GLU A 92 3.23 6.71 19.74
C GLU A 92 1.82 6.92 19.19
N GLN A 93 1.63 6.74 17.88
CA GLN A 93 0.39 6.96 17.17
C GLN A 93 -0.12 5.66 16.52
N PHE A 94 -1.42 5.63 16.28
CA PHE A 94 -2.13 4.57 15.61
C PHE A 94 -2.84 5.13 14.38
N ASP A 95 -2.72 4.43 13.25
CA ASP A 95 -3.38 4.81 12.01
C ASP A 95 -4.84 4.29 11.97
N CYS A 96 -5.78 5.25 12.00
CA CYS A 96 -7.21 5.00 11.92
C CYS A 96 -7.66 4.46 10.54
N SER A 97 -6.89 4.70 9.49
CA SER A 97 -7.19 4.30 8.11
C SER A 97 -7.07 2.79 7.90
N GLY A 98 -6.28 2.13 8.74
CA GLY A 98 -5.99 0.71 8.69
C GLY A 98 -5.05 0.22 7.62
N ASP A 99 -4.64 1.13 6.75
CA ASP A 99 -3.46 1.00 5.93
C ASP A 99 -2.44 2.06 6.37
N PRO A 100 -1.28 1.66 6.95
CA PRO A 100 -0.32 2.59 7.54
C PRO A 100 0.37 3.53 6.53
N VAL A 101 0.06 3.37 5.25
CA VAL A 101 0.83 3.88 4.11
C VAL A 101 -0.06 4.32 2.93
N PHE A 102 -1.36 3.98 2.93
CA PHE A 102 -2.36 4.41 1.94
C PHE A 102 -3.60 5.08 2.56
N GLY A 103 -4.32 5.92 1.80
CA GLY A 103 -5.63 6.52 2.20
C GLY A 103 -5.63 8.04 2.41
N GLU A 104 -6.45 8.56 3.36
CA GLU A 104 -6.34 9.91 4.02
C GLU A 104 -5.80 9.81 5.47
N SER A 105 -5.02 10.78 5.97
CA SER A 105 -4.24 10.59 7.21
C SER A 105 -5.06 10.95 8.43
N GLU A 106 -5.32 9.97 9.27
CA GLU A 106 -5.93 10.15 10.58
C GLU A 106 -5.17 9.30 11.61
N CYS A 107 -4.58 9.96 12.59
CA CYS A 107 -3.70 9.36 13.57
C CYS A 107 -4.17 9.75 14.97
N VAL A 108 -4.31 8.76 15.85
CA VAL A 108 -4.63 8.97 17.27
C VAL A 108 -3.49 8.48 18.14
N ALA A 109 -3.32 9.05 19.34
CA ALA A 109 -2.31 8.56 20.26
C ALA A 109 -2.64 7.13 20.70
N ARG A 110 -1.62 6.27 20.87
CA ARG A 110 -1.81 4.86 21.25
C ARG A 110 -2.46 4.68 22.63
N GLU A 111 -2.31 5.66 23.51
CA GLU A 111 -2.98 5.72 24.82
C GLU A 111 -4.50 5.91 24.74
N LEU A 112 -5.02 6.34 23.59
CA LEU A 112 -6.44 6.51 23.31
C LEU A 112 -7.06 5.28 22.65
N LEU A 113 -6.29 4.19 22.49
CA LEU A 113 -6.84 2.95 21.98
C LEU A 113 -7.63 2.26 23.09
N CYS A 114 -8.87 1.90 22.78
CA CYS A 114 -9.72 1.08 23.63
C CYS A 114 -10.01 1.74 24.98
N ASP A 115 -10.08 3.08 24.99
CA ASP A 115 -10.44 3.89 26.16
C ASP A 115 -11.96 4.06 26.30
N GLY A 116 -12.74 3.50 25.37
CA GLY A 116 -14.18 3.55 25.32
C GLY A 116 -14.71 4.82 24.66
N ILE A 117 -13.83 5.64 24.07
CA ILE A 117 -14.15 6.85 23.33
C ILE A 117 -13.79 6.61 21.87
N ASN A 118 -14.67 7.05 20.98
CA ASN A 118 -14.39 6.98 19.56
C ASN A 118 -13.51 8.18 19.15
N ASN A 119 -12.21 7.95 19.00
CA ASN A 119 -11.22 8.96 18.60
C ASN A 119 -10.91 8.92 17.09
N CYS A 120 -11.11 7.80 16.41
CA CYS A 120 -11.01 7.70 14.94
C CYS A 120 -12.36 8.01 14.25
N TYR A 121 -12.39 8.62 13.07
CA TYR A 121 -13.66 8.90 12.36
C TYR A 121 -14.49 7.64 12.10
N ASN A 122 -13.83 6.50 11.97
CA ASN A 122 -14.43 5.18 11.76
C ASN A 122 -14.56 4.32 13.03
N GLY A 123 -14.17 4.83 14.21
CA GLY A 123 -14.19 4.06 15.47
C GLY A 123 -13.25 2.87 15.51
N ARG A 124 -12.24 2.85 14.65
CA ARG A 124 -11.28 1.75 14.56
C ARG A 124 -10.40 1.66 15.80
N ASP A 125 -10.12 2.76 16.48
CA ASP A 125 -9.38 2.78 17.75
C ASP A 125 -10.05 1.93 18.85
N GLU A 126 -11.37 1.73 18.76
CA GLU A 126 -12.16 0.90 19.67
C GLU A 126 -12.43 -0.53 19.14
N ASP A 127 -11.87 -0.89 17.97
CA ASP A 127 -12.05 -2.22 17.39
C ASP A 127 -11.21 -3.27 18.15
N LYS A 128 -11.92 -4.21 18.79
CA LYS A 128 -11.32 -5.26 19.61
C LYS A 128 -10.42 -6.24 18.86
N LYS A 129 -10.62 -6.41 17.55
CA LYS A 129 -9.83 -7.33 16.72
C LYS A 129 -8.58 -6.66 16.17
N VAL A 130 -8.63 -5.34 16.02
CA VAL A 130 -7.66 -4.59 15.24
C VAL A 130 -6.76 -3.72 16.13
N SER A 131 -7.35 -3.02 17.09
CA SER A 131 -6.66 -2.02 17.91
C SER A 131 -6.45 -2.50 19.34
N CYS A 132 -7.42 -3.21 19.90
CA CYS A 132 -7.33 -3.72 21.28
C CYS A 132 -6.64 -5.08 21.41
N SER A 133 -6.10 -5.62 20.33
CA SER A 133 -5.52 -6.97 20.28
C SER A 133 -4.09 -7.05 20.86
N LEU A 134 -3.53 -5.92 21.31
CA LEU A 134 -2.21 -5.81 21.94
C LEU A 134 -2.23 -5.35 23.41
N LEU A 135 -3.41 -5.29 24.04
CA LEU A 135 -3.60 -5.02 25.48
C LEU A 135 -3.85 -6.30 26.28
#